data_AF-A0A656JWV8-F1
#
_entry.id   AF-A0A656JWV8-F1
#
_cell.length_a   1.000
_cell.length_b   1.000
_cell.length_c   1.000
_cell.angle_alpha   90.00
_cell.angle_beta   90.00
_cell.angle_gamma   90.00
#
_symmetry.space_group_name_H-M   'P 1'
#
loop_
_entity.id
_entity.type
_entity.pdbx_description
1 polymer ?
#
loop_
_entity_poly.entity_id
_entity_poly.type
_entity_poly.pdbx_seq_one_letter_code
_entity_poly.pdbx_strand_id
1 'polypeptide(L)'
;GQRGFTEYVIGQRRPCLIDYEDARRLESLGEIEMQRDSGRSSSWLGIPLFDSGQVRGVLVVQSYSKDVSYTLRDQELLTFVSRHIDTALSRRSAAEAIHTANVLLEARVRDRTRELDQANARLQHENSHDSLTGLPNRSQLQHRLRQA
;
A
#
# COMPACT_ATOMS: atom_id res chain seq x y z
N GLY A 1 6.23 9.92 18.21
CA GLY A 1 5.90 11.07 17.35
C GLY A 1 5.68 12.26 18.25
N GLN A 2 6.15 13.44 17.84
CA GLN A 2 5.85 14.68 18.55
C GLN A 2 4.35 14.98 18.43
N ARG A 3 3.73 15.60 19.45
CA ARG A 3 2.27 15.86 19.46
C ARG A 3 1.94 17.11 18.64
N GLY A 4 1.98 17.03 17.31
CA GLY A 4 1.64 18.15 16.42
C GLY A 4 0.16 18.26 16.06
N PHE A 5 -0.21 19.26 15.26
CA PHE A 5 -1.57 19.40 14.72
C PHE A 5 -2.02 18.18 13.92
N THR A 6 -1.10 17.58 13.14
CA THR A 6 -1.39 16.38 12.35
C THR A 6 -1.75 15.20 13.25
N GLU A 7 -0.95 14.93 14.28
CA GLU A 7 -1.20 13.87 15.26
C GLU A 7 -2.52 14.12 16.00
N TYR A 8 -2.82 15.37 16.35
CA TYR A 8 -4.09 15.73 16.97
C TYR A 8 -5.28 15.38 16.06
N VAL A 9 -5.24 15.75 14.76
CA VAL A 9 -6.31 15.39 13.81
C VAL A 9 -6.45 13.87 13.64
N ILE A 10 -5.33 13.15 13.57
CA ILE A 10 -5.34 11.69 13.49
C ILE A 10 -6.03 11.09 14.72
N GLY A 11 -5.70 11.58 15.92
CA GLY A 11 -6.31 11.14 17.17
C GLY A 11 -7.80 11.48 17.29
N GLN A 12 -8.20 12.68 16.83
CA GLN A 12 -9.59 13.14 16.86
C GLN A 12 -10.47 12.46 15.80
N ARG A 13 -9.88 11.99 14.70
CA ARG A 13 -10.58 11.31 13.59
C ARG A 13 -11.72 12.14 12.99
N ARG A 14 -11.58 13.47 13.02
CA ARG A 14 -12.52 14.43 12.44
C ARG A 14 -11.76 15.63 11.87
N PRO A 15 -12.35 16.36 10.91
CA PRO A 15 -11.80 17.64 10.48
C PRO A 15 -11.54 18.58 11.65
N CYS A 16 -10.42 19.30 11.62
CA CYS A 16 -10.12 20.33 12.62
C CYS A 16 -9.65 21.60 11.91
N LEU A 17 -10.40 22.67 12.17
CA LEU A 17 -9.98 24.03 11.94
C LEU A 17 -9.30 24.53 13.23
N ILE A 18 -8.06 24.98 13.11
CA ILE A 18 -7.23 25.43 14.23
C ILE A 18 -6.65 26.78 13.85
N ASP A 19 -7.13 27.83 14.52
CA ASP A 19 -6.50 29.15 14.45
C ASP A 19 -5.43 29.31 15.54
N TYR A 20 -4.85 30.50 15.62
CA TYR A 20 -3.82 30.81 16.61
C TYR A 20 -4.31 30.70 18.07
N GLU A 21 -5.55 31.07 18.36
CA GLU A 21 -6.10 31.02 19.72
C GLU A 21 -6.41 29.59 20.12
N ASP A 22 -7.01 28.81 19.21
CA ASP A 22 -7.23 27.38 19.37
C ASP A 22 -5.92 26.63 19.58
N ALA A 23 -4.88 26.94 18.80
CA ALA A 23 -3.58 26.32 18.97
C ALA A 23 -3.01 26.55 20.37
N ARG A 24 -3.06 27.79 20.89
CA ARG A 24 -2.61 28.09 22.25
C ARG A 24 -3.44 27.38 23.31
N ARG A 25 -4.75 27.24 23.10
CA ARG A 25 -5.65 26.52 24.00
C ARG A 25 -5.35 25.02 24.01
N LEU A 26 -5.10 24.42 22.85
CA LEU A 26 -4.73 23.01 22.76
C LEU A 26 -3.36 22.74 23.39
N GLU A 27 -2.42 23.66 23.24
CA GLU A 27 -1.10 23.57 23.90
C GLU A 27 -1.22 23.65 25.42
N SER A 28 -2.03 24.58 25.96
CA SER A 28 -2.22 24.69 27.42
C SER A 28 -2.94 23.47 28.03
N LEU A 29 -3.74 22.77 27.23
CA LEU A 29 -4.35 21.50 27.60
C LEU A 29 -3.40 20.29 27.45
N GLY A 30 -2.20 20.49 26.88
CA GLY A 30 -1.25 19.41 26.62
C GLY A 30 -1.66 18.46 25.49
N GLU A 31 -2.66 18.83 24.70
CA GLU A 31 -3.14 18.04 23.54
C GLU A 31 -2.14 18.11 22.37
N ILE A 32 -1.44 19.24 22.25
CA ILE A 32 -0.38 19.46 21.27
C ILE A 32 0.86 20.10 21.91
N GLU A 33 1.99 20.00 21.22
CA GLU A 33 3.25 20.64 21.52
C GLU A 33 3.63 21.54 20.34
N MET A 34 3.65 22.87 20.53
CA MET A 34 4.06 23.77 19.45
C MET A 34 5.58 23.86 19.37
N GLN A 35 6.17 23.50 18.23
CA GLN A 35 7.58 23.80 17.98
C GLN A 35 7.79 25.31 17.84
N ARG A 36 8.68 25.87 18.66
CA ARG A 36 8.92 27.32 18.75
C ARG A 36 9.49 27.94 17.45
N ASP A 37 10.10 27.14 16.57
CA ASP A 37 10.78 27.58 15.35
C ASP A 37 9.97 27.41 14.06
N SER A 38 8.88 26.63 14.09
CA SER A 38 8.02 26.47 12.92
C SER A 38 7.04 27.63 12.92
N GLY A 39 7.22 28.59 12.00
CA GLY A 39 6.43 29.80 11.87
C GLY A 39 4.96 29.58 12.24
N ARG A 40 4.48 30.34 13.22
CA ARG A 40 3.13 30.18 13.79
C ARG A 40 2.12 30.30 12.64
N SER A 41 1.51 29.19 12.24
CA SER A 41 0.40 29.24 11.29
C SER A 41 -0.68 30.11 11.91
N SER A 42 -1.15 31.10 11.14
CA SER A 42 -2.24 31.99 11.56
C SER A 42 -3.59 31.26 11.44
N SER A 43 -3.70 30.32 10.49
CA SER A 43 -4.85 29.44 10.34
C SER A 43 -4.42 28.11 9.73
N TRP A 44 -4.93 27.01 10.28
CA TRP A 44 -4.60 25.64 9.88
C TRP A 44 -5.87 24.82 9.77
N LEU A 45 -6.02 24.04 8.71
CA LEU A 45 -7.17 23.19 8.47
C LEU A 45 -6.70 21.80 8.05
N GLY A 46 -7.02 20.80 8.87
CA GLY A 46 -6.68 19.40 8.63
C GLY A 46 -7.92 18.55 8.45
N ILE A 47 -7.95 17.77 7.38
CA ILE A 47 -9.00 16.80 7.07
C ILE A 47 -8.40 15.39 7.13
N PRO A 48 -8.87 14.50 8.02
CA PRO A 48 -8.40 13.12 8.04
C PRO A 48 -8.82 12.40 6.76
N LEU A 49 -7.88 11.61 6.22
CA LEU A 49 -8.08 10.72 5.08
C LEU A 49 -8.29 9.30 5.59
N PHE A 50 -9.33 8.64 5.11
CA PHE A 50 -9.72 7.32 5.61
C PHE A 50 -9.51 6.22 4.59
N ASP A 51 -9.10 5.06 5.11
CA ASP A 51 -9.15 3.80 4.41
C ASP A 51 -9.69 2.72 5.34
N SER A 52 -10.75 2.04 4.94
CA SER A 52 -11.33 0.91 5.68
C SER A 52 -11.62 1.24 7.15
N GLY A 53 -12.04 2.48 7.42
CA GLY A 53 -12.33 2.97 8.77
C GLY A 53 -11.09 3.30 9.61
N GLN A 54 -9.88 3.33 9.05
CA GLN A 54 -8.67 3.82 9.73
C GLN A 54 -8.18 5.12 9.10
N VAL A 55 -7.61 6.00 9.91
CA VAL A 55 -6.99 7.23 9.39
C VAL A 55 -5.66 6.84 8.74
N ARG A 56 -5.59 6.98 7.42
CA ARG A 56 -4.39 6.69 6.62
C ARG A 56 -3.44 7.89 6.57
N GLY A 57 -3.98 9.10 6.73
CA GLY A 57 -3.22 10.35 6.70
C GLY A 57 -4.11 11.57 6.92
N VAL A 58 -3.56 12.76 6.66
CA VAL A 58 -4.28 14.04 6.81
C VAL A 58 -4.01 14.90 5.59
N LEU A 59 -5.05 15.46 4.99
CA LEU A 59 -4.98 16.55 4.02
C LEU A 59 -4.93 17.87 4.80
N VAL A 60 -3.89 18.67 4.57
CA VAL A 60 -3.65 19.90 5.32
C VAL A 60 -3.57 21.09 4.39
N VAL A 61 -4.24 22.18 4.77
CA VAL A 61 -3.99 23.52 4.24
C VAL A 61 -3.69 24.47 5.39
N GLN A 62 -2.75 25.37 5.21
CA GLN A 62 -2.34 26.31 6.26
C GLN A 62 -1.95 27.66 5.67
N SER A 63 -2.27 28.72 6.41
CA SER A 63 -1.85 30.09 6.12
C SER A 63 -0.94 30.60 7.23
N TYR A 64 0.14 31.26 6.83
CA TYR A 64 1.00 32.02 7.74
C TYR A 64 0.60 33.50 7.83
N SER A 65 -0.27 33.98 6.94
CA SER A 65 -0.78 35.36 6.98
C SER A 65 -1.93 35.48 7.98
N LYS A 66 -1.91 36.54 8.79
CA LYS A 66 -2.98 36.87 9.75
C LYS A 66 -4.28 37.30 9.07
N ASP A 67 -4.22 37.70 7.81
CA ASP A 67 -5.38 38.18 7.05
C ASP A 67 -6.18 37.04 6.41
N VAL A 68 -5.69 35.81 6.51
CA VAL A 68 -6.32 34.63 5.92
C VAL A 68 -6.69 33.64 7.01
N SER A 69 -7.98 33.45 7.20
CA SER A 69 -8.56 32.46 8.11
C SER A 69 -9.47 31.54 7.35
N TYR A 70 -9.22 30.24 7.44
CA TYR A 70 -10.16 29.25 6.92
C TYR A 70 -11.42 29.22 7.77
N THR A 71 -12.52 28.88 7.13
CA THR A 71 -13.86 28.86 7.73
C THR A 71 -14.42 27.45 7.75
N LEU A 72 -15.57 27.27 8.41
CA LEU A 72 -16.32 26.02 8.34
C LEU A 72 -16.73 25.66 6.90
N ARG A 73 -16.98 26.67 6.05
CA ARG A 73 -17.30 26.44 4.63
C ARG A 73 -16.10 25.87 3.87
N ASP A 74 -14.89 26.33 4.17
CA ASP A 74 -13.66 25.77 3.60
C ASP A 74 -13.44 24.34 4.08
N GLN A 75 -13.73 24.06 5.36
CA GLN A 75 -13.70 22.71 5.91
C GLN A 75 -14.70 21.78 5.22
N GLU A 76 -15.93 22.21 4.99
CA GLU A 76 -16.95 21.42 4.28
C GLU A 76 -16.51 21.10 2.85
N LEU A 77 -16.00 22.11 2.14
CA LEU A 77 -15.49 21.94 0.77
C LEU A 77 -14.32 20.96 0.74
N LEU A 78 -13.33 21.14 1.62
CA LEU A 78 -12.17 20.25 1.69
C LEU A 78 -12.55 18.83 2.15
N THR A 79 -13.55 18.68 3.02
CA THR A 79 -14.11 17.37 3.40
C THR A 79 -14.83 16.70 2.23
N PHE A 80 -15.49 17.47 1.36
CA PHE A 80 -16.05 16.94 0.13
C PHE A 80 -14.93 16.46 -0.82
N VAL A 81 -13.90 17.29 -1.01
CA VAL A 81 -12.74 16.96 -1.87
C VAL A 81 -11.96 15.76 -1.33
N SER A 82 -11.78 15.65 -0.01
CA SER A 82 -11.00 14.58 0.61
C SER A 82 -11.59 13.19 0.31
N ARG A 83 -12.92 13.06 0.24
CA ARG A 83 -13.58 11.78 -0.12
C ARG A 83 -13.19 11.29 -1.52
N HIS A 84 -12.99 12.20 -2.46
CA HIS A 84 -12.51 11.86 -3.80
C HIS A 84 -11.04 11.45 -3.77
N ILE A 85 -10.22 12.13 -2.95
CA ILE A 85 -8.81 11.78 -2.75
C ILE A 85 -8.70 10.40 -2.10
N ASP A 86 -9.49 10.09 -1.08
CA ASP A 86 -9.54 8.78 -0.42
C ASP A 86 -9.84 7.66 -1.42
N THR A 87 -10.83 7.88 -2.28
CA THR A 87 -11.20 6.92 -3.34
C THR A 87 -10.06 6.72 -4.35
N ALA A 88 -9.44 7.81 -4.79
CA ALA A 88 -8.34 7.76 -5.75
C ALA A 88 -7.10 7.06 -5.17
N LEU A 89 -6.75 7.35 -3.91
CA LEU A 89 -5.66 6.70 -3.19
C LEU A 89 -5.95 5.21 -2.97
N SER A 90 -7.18 4.85 -2.60
CA SER A 90 -7.59 3.45 -2.43
C SER A 90 -7.48 2.67 -3.74
N ARG A 91 -7.96 3.25 -4.85
CA ARG A 91 -7.84 2.65 -6.18
C ARG A 91 -6.38 2.44 -6.58
N ARG A 92 -5.53 3.43 -6.34
CA ARG A 92 -4.10 3.35 -6.65
C ARG A 92 -3.42 2.24 -5.85
N SER A 93 -3.63 2.19 -4.53
CA SER A 93 -3.06 1.16 -3.67
C SER A 93 -3.51 -0.26 -4.07
N ALA A 94 -4.78 -0.43 -4.45
CA ALA A 94 -5.29 -1.70 -4.94
C ALA A 94 -4.63 -2.13 -6.26
N ALA A 95 -4.43 -1.19 -7.20
CA ALA A 95 -3.76 -1.47 -8.46
C ALA A 95 -2.27 -1.84 -8.25
N GLU A 96 -1.57 -1.13 -7.36
CA GLU A 96 -0.20 -1.45 -6.98
C GLU A 96 -0.11 -2.85 -6.34
N ALA A 97 -1.03 -3.20 -5.43
CA ALA A 97 -1.07 -4.52 -4.81
C ALA A 97 -1.30 -5.66 -5.82
N ILE A 98 -2.22 -5.47 -6.77
CA ILE A 98 -2.46 -6.44 -7.86
C ILE A 98 -1.20 -6.60 -8.72
N HIS A 99 -0.55 -5.49 -9.08
CA HIS A 99 0.65 -5.54 -9.89
C HIS A 99 1.77 -6.32 -9.19
N THR A 100 2.04 -6.02 -7.90
CA THR A 100 3.04 -6.75 -7.12
C THR A 100 2.68 -8.24 -7.00
N ALA A 101 1.41 -8.58 -6.75
CA ALA A 101 0.97 -9.96 -6.68
C ALA A 101 1.19 -10.71 -8.00
N ASN A 102 0.89 -10.09 -9.14
CA ASN A 102 1.10 -10.70 -10.46
C ASN A 102 2.58 -10.98 -10.70
N VAL A 103 3.48 -10.03 -10.43
CA VAL A 103 4.93 -10.21 -10.61
C VAL A 103 5.45 -11.38 -9.77
N LEU A 104 5.01 -11.47 -8.50
CA LEU A 104 5.41 -12.55 -7.60
C LEU A 104 4.86 -13.91 -8.05
N LEU A 105 3.61 -13.95 -8.52
CA LEU A 105 2.99 -15.16 -9.04
C LEU A 105 3.69 -15.64 -10.31
N GLU A 106 4.02 -14.75 -11.25
CA GLU A 106 4.75 -15.10 -12.47
C GLU A 106 6.15 -15.64 -12.20
N ALA A 107 6.84 -15.11 -11.18
CA ALA A 107 8.12 -15.67 -10.73
C ALA A 107 7.93 -17.09 -10.17
N ARG A 108 6.97 -17.27 -9.27
CA ARG A 108 6.68 -18.58 -8.65
C ARG A 108 6.23 -19.62 -9.66
N VAL A 109 5.40 -19.25 -10.64
CA VAL A 109 4.99 -20.13 -11.74
C VAL A 109 6.20 -20.56 -12.55
N ARG A 110 7.09 -19.62 -12.94
CA ARG A 110 8.31 -19.98 -13.67
C ARG A 110 9.20 -20.95 -12.92
N ASP A 111 9.42 -20.72 -11.62
CA ASP A 111 10.26 -21.62 -10.81
C ASP A 111 9.65 -23.02 -10.70
N ARG A 112 8.34 -23.11 -10.44
CA ARG A 112 7.65 -24.41 -10.36
C ARG A 112 7.58 -25.14 -11.70
N THR A 113 7.43 -24.42 -12.81
CA THR A 113 7.50 -25.03 -14.14
C THR A 113 8.88 -25.62 -14.40
N ARG A 114 9.96 -24.90 -14.06
CA ARG A 114 11.34 -25.43 -14.20
C ARG A 114 11.59 -26.66 -13.33
N GLU A 115 11.14 -26.65 -12.08
CA GLU A 115 11.26 -27.81 -11.19
C GLU A 115 10.51 -29.03 -11.75
N LEU A 116 9.29 -28.82 -12.27
CA LEU A 116 8.51 -29.87 -12.91
C LEU A 116 9.19 -30.40 -14.18
N ASP A 117 9.73 -29.53 -15.02
CA ASP A 117 10.45 -29.93 -16.23
C ASP A 117 11.69 -30.78 -15.88
N GLN A 118 12.42 -30.39 -14.84
CA GLN A 118 13.58 -31.16 -14.36
C GLN A 118 13.17 -32.52 -13.79
N ALA A 119 12.11 -32.57 -12.98
CA ALA A 119 11.61 -33.82 -12.42
C ALA A 119 11.09 -34.75 -13.52
N ASN A 120 10.35 -34.21 -14.50
CA ASN A 120 9.87 -34.95 -15.66
C ASN A 120 11.02 -35.50 -16.50
N ALA A 121 12.07 -34.71 -16.76
CA ALA A 121 13.24 -35.16 -17.49
C ALA A 121 13.96 -36.31 -16.76
N ARG A 122 14.08 -36.24 -15.43
CA ARG A 122 14.65 -37.32 -14.61
C ARG A 122 13.83 -38.60 -14.68
N LEU A 123 12.51 -38.51 -14.50
CA LEU A 123 11.62 -39.67 -14.59
C LEU A 123 11.65 -40.31 -15.99
N GLN A 124 11.69 -39.51 -17.05
CA GLN A 124 11.83 -40.04 -18.42
C GLN A 124 13.18 -40.73 -18.63
N HIS A 125 14.25 -40.19 -18.06
CA HIS A 125 15.57 -40.82 -18.09
C HIS A 125 15.55 -42.15 -17.33
N GLU A 126 15.07 -42.19 -16.08
CA GLU A 126 14.96 -43.43 -15.29
C GLU A 126 14.09 -44.48 -15.98
N ASN A 127 12.93 -44.08 -16.52
CA ASN A 127 12.03 -44.99 -17.22
C ASN A 127 12.67 -45.55 -18.51
N SER A 128 13.48 -44.77 -19.23
CA SER A 128 14.23 -45.28 -20.40
C SER A 128 15.43 -46.17 -20.05
N HIS A 129 15.83 -46.23 -18.77
CA HIS A 129 17.02 -46.95 -18.30
C HIS A 129 16.68 -48.10 -17.32
N ASP A 130 15.47 -48.68 -17.41
CA ASP A 130 14.97 -49.73 -16.51
C ASP A 130 16.02 -50.82 -16.22
N SER A 131 16.51 -50.81 -14.98
CA SER A 131 17.62 -51.65 -14.50
C SER A 131 17.13 -52.90 -13.76
N LEU A 132 15.81 -53.12 -13.69
CA LEU A 132 15.24 -54.21 -12.90
C LEU A 132 14.96 -55.50 -13.71
N THR A 133 15.06 -55.45 -15.04
CA THR A 133 14.77 -56.63 -15.91
C THR A 133 15.84 -56.94 -16.96
N GLY A 134 16.80 -56.04 -17.21
CA GLY A 134 17.82 -56.22 -18.26
C GLY A 134 17.27 -56.16 -19.70
N LEU A 135 16.00 -55.77 -19.88
CA LEU A 135 15.36 -55.64 -21.19
C LEU A 135 15.08 -54.16 -21.52
N PRO A 136 15.22 -53.76 -22.80
CA PRO A 136 14.92 -52.40 -23.23
C PRO A 136 13.43 -52.09 -23.05
N ASN A 137 13.13 -50.93 -22.47
CA ASN A 137 11.76 -50.55 -22.19
C ASN A 137 10.94 -50.33 -23.49
N ARG A 138 9.60 -50.44 -23.42
CA ARG A 138 8.70 -50.45 -24.61
C ARG A 138 8.91 -49.27 -25.55
N SER A 139 9.27 -48.11 -25.00
CA SER A 139 9.62 -46.89 -25.74
C SER A 139 10.90 -47.03 -26.56
N GLN A 140 11.95 -47.66 -26.01
CA GLN A 140 13.21 -47.94 -26.70
C GLN A 140 13.02 -48.95 -27.84
N LEU A 141 12.17 -49.96 -27.61
CA LEU A 141 11.81 -50.97 -28.60
C LEU A 141 11.05 -50.34 -29.78
N GLN A 142 10.08 -49.46 -29.51
CA GLN A 142 9.33 -48.73 -30.54
C GLN A 142 10.21 -47.73 -31.32
N HIS A 143 11.19 -47.09 -30.67
CA HIS A 143 12.13 -46.20 -31.37
C HIS A 143 13.02 -46.97 -32.35
N ARG A 144 13.54 -48.15 -31.94
CA ARG A 144 14.33 -49.03 -32.83
C ARG A 144 13.52 -49.62 -33.97
N LEU A 145 12.26 -50.01 -33.72
CA LEU A 145 11.34 -50.52 -34.75
C LEU A 145 10.90 -49.46 -35.77
N ARG A 146 11.05 -48.16 -35.47
CA ARG A 146 10.80 -47.07 -36.42
C ARG A 146 12.03 -46.66 -37.23
N GLN A 147 13.22 -47.08 -36.79
CA GLN A 147 14.51 -46.79 -37.43
C GLN A 147 15.04 -47.97 -38.27
N ALA A 148 14.33 -49.09 -38.31
CA ALA A 148 14.57 -50.25 -39.18
C ALA A 148 13.54 -50.28 -40.30
#